data_AF-A0A8C7BWQ1-F1
#
_entry.id   AF-A0A8C7BWQ1-F1
#
_cell.length_a   1.000
_cell.length_b   1.000
_cell.length_c   1.000
_cell.angle_alpha   90.00
_cell.angle_beta   90.00
_cell.angle_gamma   90.00
#
_symmetry.space_group_name_H-M   'P 1'
#
loop_
_entity.id
_entity.type
_entity.pdbx_description
1 polymer ?
#
loop_
_entity_poly.entity_id
_entity_poly.type
_entity_poly.pdbx_seq_one_letter_code
_entity_poly.pdbx_strand_id
1 'polypeptide(L)'
;MSAHLQWMVVGNSSSFLIKRNKQTYSTEPNNLKAHNSFRYNGLIHRKTVGVEPAADSKGVVVVMKRRSGQRKPATSSVRTTINKNTRATLSNVWHMICKNQYRPDLRMAAIRRASAILCSQKLVMVKRKRAAPPRAPEPLPHLQSNKAVSLLKKKKKNKKQTKKNPQMIKTSND
;
A
#
# COMPACT_ATOMS: atom_id res chain seq x y z
N MET A 1 15.09 33.09 -24.08
CA MET A 1 15.89 32.41 -23.05
C MET A 1 16.05 30.93 -23.39
N SER A 2 17.26 30.40 -23.34
CA SER A 2 17.53 28.96 -23.53
C SER A 2 17.39 28.21 -22.19
N ALA A 3 17.06 26.92 -22.24
CA ALA A 3 16.89 26.11 -21.03
C ALA A 3 18.22 25.90 -20.28
N HIS A 4 19.34 25.76 -21.00
CA HIS A 4 20.67 25.57 -20.41
C HIS A 4 21.13 26.80 -19.64
N LEU A 5 20.92 28.00 -20.18
CA LEU A 5 21.25 29.24 -19.49
C LEU A 5 20.44 29.38 -18.19
N GLN A 6 19.13 29.12 -18.26
CA GLN A 6 18.28 29.13 -17.07
C GLN A 6 18.73 28.09 -16.04
N TRP A 7 19.15 26.90 -16.48
CA TRP A 7 19.66 25.86 -15.58
C TRP A 7 20.94 26.27 -14.86
N MET A 8 21.87 26.93 -15.54
CA MET A 8 23.10 27.44 -14.90
C MET A 8 22.79 28.42 -13.76
N VAL A 9 21.74 29.22 -13.91
CA VAL A 9 21.28 30.14 -12.87
C VAL A 9 20.55 29.38 -11.76
N VAL A 10 19.48 28.65 -12.12
CA VAL A 10 18.52 28.05 -11.16
C VAL A 10 19.08 26.82 -10.45
N GLY A 11 20.03 26.10 -11.06
CA GLY A 11 20.50 24.79 -10.59
C GLY A 11 21.09 24.80 -9.18
N ASN A 12 21.59 25.93 -8.70
CA ASN A 12 22.17 26.07 -7.36
C ASN A 12 21.53 27.17 -6.49
N SER A 13 20.67 28.02 -7.04
CA SER A 13 20.16 29.23 -6.37
C SER A 13 18.62 29.29 -6.27
N SER A 14 17.92 28.23 -6.66
CA SER A 14 16.45 28.18 -6.63
C SER A 14 15.89 28.12 -5.21
N SER A 15 14.76 28.80 -4.96
CA SER A 15 14.00 28.68 -3.71
C SER A 15 13.37 27.29 -3.51
N PHE A 16 13.16 26.54 -4.60
CA PHE A 16 12.64 25.16 -4.55
C PHE A 16 13.71 24.12 -4.18
N LEU A 17 14.98 24.54 -4.10
CA LEU A 17 16.11 23.64 -3.86
C LEU A 17 16.19 23.27 -2.39
N ILE A 18 16.18 21.97 -2.10
CA ILE A 18 16.37 21.44 -0.75
C ILE A 18 17.63 20.57 -0.73
N LYS A 19 18.60 20.94 0.11
CA LYS A 19 19.82 20.17 0.35
C LYS A 19 19.82 19.66 1.78
N ARG A 20 19.77 18.34 1.96
CA ARG A 20 19.83 17.69 3.27
C ARG A 20 20.38 16.28 3.13
N ASN A 21 21.07 15.78 4.16
CA ASN A 21 21.56 14.40 4.22
C ASN A 21 22.35 13.95 2.98
N LYS A 22 23.25 14.82 2.46
CA LYS A 22 24.03 14.59 1.23
C LYS A 22 23.19 14.35 -0.04
N GLN A 23 21.90 14.70 -0.02
CA GLN A 23 20.97 14.57 -1.14
C GLN A 23 20.37 15.93 -1.52
N THR A 24 20.05 16.07 -2.80
CA THR A 24 19.53 17.32 -3.37
C THR A 24 18.19 17.05 -4.06
N TYR A 25 17.16 17.76 -3.61
CA TYR A 25 15.79 17.67 -4.08
C TYR A 25 15.28 19.01 -4.59
N SER A 26 14.21 18.97 -5.38
CA SER A 26 13.49 20.15 -5.86
C SER A 26 12.00 19.97 -5.61
N THR A 27 11.38 20.96 -4.96
CA THR A 27 9.93 20.99 -4.66
C THR A 27 9.11 21.76 -5.69
N GLU A 28 9.71 22.06 -6.85
CA GLU A 28 9.03 22.81 -7.90
C GLU A 28 7.82 22.05 -8.48
N PRO A 29 6.78 22.78 -8.92
CA PRO A 29 5.66 22.18 -9.63
C PRO A 29 6.13 21.57 -10.97
N ASN A 30 5.45 20.52 -11.42
CA ASN A 30 5.77 19.78 -12.65
C ASN A 30 7.13 19.06 -12.67
N ASN A 31 7.73 18.78 -11.50
CA ASN A 31 8.87 17.85 -11.40
C ASN A 31 8.40 16.43 -11.05
N LEU A 32 8.54 15.50 -12.00
CA LEU A 32 8.01 14.13 -11.85
C LEU A 32 8.74 13.29 -10.79
N LYS A 33 10.04 13.52 -10.57
CA LYS A 33 10.84 12.73 -9.64
C LYS A 33 11.29 13.48 -8.39
N ALA A 34 10.98 14.77 -8.27
CA ALA A 34 11.41 15.65 -7.19
C ALA A 34 12.94 15.76 -6.98
N HIS A 35 13.75 15.29 -7.93
CA HIS A 35 15.20 15.49 -7.91
C HIS A 35 15.56 16.81 -8.57
N ASN A 36 16.59 17.48 -8.05
CA ASN A 36 17.20 18.62 -8.73
C ASN A 36 18.04 18.10 -9.91
N SER A 37 17.45 18.04 -11.10
CA SER A 37 18.17 17.68 -12.32
C SER A 37 17.63 18.45 -13.51
N PHE A 38 18.51 18.70 -14.49
CA PHE A 38 18.13 19.40 -15.71
C PHE A 38 16.95 18.71 -16.41
N ARG A 39 16.98 17.38 -16.53
CA ARG A 39 15.97 16.60 -17.27
C ARG A 39 14.56 16.69 -16.66
N TYR A 40 14.46 16.67 -15.33
CA TYR A 40 13.16 16.59 -14.63
C TYR A 40 12.58 17.94 -14.24
N ASN A 41 13.30 19.04 -14.51
CA ASN A 41 12.87 20.38 -14.14
C ASN A 41 11.60 20.81 -14.90
N GLY A 42 10.65 21.40 -14.17
CA GLY A 42 9.34 21.83 -14.69
C GLY A 42 9.28 23.31 -15.11
N LEU A 43 10.27 24.10 -14.75
CA LEU A 43 10.27 25.55 -14.95
C LEU A 43 11.02 25.95 -16.22
N ILE A 44 12.21 25.39 -16.43
CA ILE A 44 13.15 25.82 -17.48
C ILE A 44 12.79 25.33 -18.89
N HIS A 45 12.11 24.18 -18.99
CA HIS A 45 11.83 23.56 -20.27
C HIS A 45 10.60 24.17 -20.94
N ARG A 46 10.64 24.30 -22.28
CA ARG A 46 9.50 24.74 -23.10
C ARG A 46 8.36 23.74 -23.07
N LYS A 47 8.70 22.44 -23.09
CA LYS A 47 7.76 21.32 -22.99
C LYS A 47 7.93 20.65 -21.64
N THR A 48 6.86 20.52 -20.87
CA THR A 48 6.89 19.86 -19.56
C THR A 48 5.67 18.98 -19.38
N VAL A 49 5.84 17.94 -18.57
CA VAL A 49 4.77 17.03 -18.17
C VAL A 49 4.79 16.95 -16.66
N GLY A 50 3.72 17.39 -16.04
CA GLY A 50 3.42 17.23 -14.62
C GLY A 50 2.32 16.20 -14.42
N VAL A 51 2.34 15.54 -13.28
CA VAL A 51 1.29 14.64 -12.84
C VAL A 51 1.00 14.97 -11.38
N GLU A 52 -0.23 15.40 -11.13
CA GLU A 52 -0.73 15.90 -9.86
C GLU A 52 -1.97 15.12 -9.43
N PRO A 53 -2.25 14.99 -8.13
CA PRO A 53 -3.54 14.49 -7.67
C PRO A 53 -4.66 15.46 -8.08
N ALA A 54 -5.84 14.92 -8.41
CA ALA A 54 -7.03 15.75 -8.61
C ALA A 54 -7.49 16.38 -7.28
N ALA A 55 -8.09 17.57 -7.35
CA ALA A 55 -8.61 18.29 -6.19
C ALA A 55 -9.67 17.45 -5.43
N ASP A 56 -10.49 16.70 -6.17
CA ASP A 56 -11.56 15.85 -5.62
C ASP A 56 -11.03 14.55 -4.98
N SER A 57 -9.72 14.43 -4.78
CA SER A 57 -9.01 13.24 -4.28
C SER A 57 -9.22 11.96 -5.11
N LYS A 58 -9.90 12.06 -6.25
CA LYS A 58 -10.24 10.96 -7.14
C LYS A 58 -9.66 11.21 -8.53
N GLY A 59 -8.73 10.35 -8.95
CA GLY A 59 -8.11 10.44 -10.26
C GLY A 59 -6.89 11.36 -10.30
N VAL A 60 -6.37 11.56 -11.50
CA VAL A 60 -5.06 12.17 -11.74
C VAL A 60 -5.19 13.32 -12.71
N VAL A 61 -4.50 14.42 -12.44
CA VAL A 61 -4.41 15.57 -13.34
C VAL A 61 -3.06 15.53 -14.04
N VAL A 62 -3.09 15.50 -15.37
CA VAL A 62 -1.90 15.65 -16.20
C VAL A 62 -1.77 17.11 -16.59
N VAL A 63 -0.64 17.71 -16.28
CA VAL A 63 -0.34 19.11 -16.59
C VAL A 63 0.68 19.15 -17.71
N MET A 64 0.36 19.85 -18.80
CA MET A 64 1.27 20.02 -19.94
C MET A 64 1.40 21.48 -20.33
N LYS A 65 2.63 21.93 -20.62
CA LYS A 65 2.85 23.30 -21.12
C LYS A 65 2.36 23.45 -22.56
N ARG A 66 1.77 24.59 -22.87
CA ARG A 66 1.44 25.00 -24.23
C ARG A 66 2.71 25.43 -24.95
N ARG A 67 2.77 25.22 -26.26
CA ARG A 67 3.87 25.75 -27.08
C ARG A 67 3.84 27.28 -27.12
N SER A 68 2.64 27.87 -27.22
CA SER A 68 2.42 29.31 -27.18
C SER A 68 2.33 29.82 -25.74
N GLY A 69 2.50 31.14 -25.55
CA GLY A 69 2.28 31.77 -24.25
C GLY A 69 3.33 31.44 -23.19
N GLN A 70 4.57 31.10 -23.58
CA GLN A 70 5.66 30.76 -22.64
C GLN A 70 5.95 31.85 -21.60
N ARG A 71 5.75 33.12 -21.97
CA ARG A 71 5.92 34.30 -21.09
C ARG A 71 4.63 34.72 -20.38
N LYS A 72 3.55 33.94 -20.52
CA LYS A 72 2.22 34.20 -19.96
C LYS A 72 1.86 33.07 -18.99
N PRO A 73 2.37 33.08 -17.75
CA PRO A 73 2.28 31.94 -16.85
C PRO A 73 0.83 31.47 -16.63
N ALA A 74 -0.12 32.40 -16.51
CA ALA A 74 -1.55 32.12 -16.34
C ALA A 74 -2.14 31.20 -17.42
N THR A 75 -1.71 31.34 -18.68
CA THR A 75 -2.24 30.58 -19.82
C THR A 75 -1.26 29.54 -20.35
N SER A 76 -0.09 29.41 -19.72
CA SER A 76 1.04 28.61 -20.24
C SER A 76 0.86 27.10 -20.06
N SER A 77 -0.04 26.67 -19.18
CA SER A 77 -0.26 25.26 -18.84
C SER A 77 -1.70 24.85 -19.13
N VAL A 78 -1.88 23.64 -19.65
CA VAL A 78 -3.17 22.95 -19.79
C VAL A 78 -3.21 21.82 -18.77
N ARG A 79 -4.31 21.76 -18.03
CA ARG A 79 -4.58 20.69 -17.07
C ARG A 79 -5.65 19.78 -17.67
N THR A 80 -5.40 18.48 -17.65
CA THR A 80 -6.37 17.46 -18.09
C THR A 80 -6.61 16.50 -16.95
N THR A 81 -7.82 16.50 -16.42
CA THR A 81 -8.24 15.59 -15.35
C THR A 81 -8.63 14.25 -15.96
N ILE A 82 -8.08 13.17 -15.41
CA ILE A 82 -8.40 11.80 -15.81
C ILE A 82 -8.96 11.08 -14.58
N ASN A 83 -10.27 10.91 -14.57
CA ASN A 83 -10.98 10.12 -13.58
C ASN A 83 -11.53 8.85 -14.25
N LYS A 84 -10.66 7.85 -14.42
CA LYS A 84 -10.97 6.55 -15.01
C LYS A 84 -10.38 5.44 -14.15
N ASN A 85 -10.63 4.18 -14.52
CA ASN A 85 -9.95 3.05 -13.88
C ASN A 85 -8.42 3.17 -14.02
N THR A 86 -7.68 2.45 -13.17
CA THR A 86 -6.22 2.57 -13.07
C THR A 86 -5.52 2.27 -14.40
N ARG A 87 -5.91 1.17 -15.05
CA ARG A 87 -5.31 0.73 -16.33
C ARG A 87 -5.55 1.74 -17.45
N ALA A 88 -6.77 2.24 -17.60
CA ALA A 88 -7.10 3.24 -18.61
C ALA A 88 -6.40 4.57 -18.31
N THR A 89 -6.26 4.94 -17.04
CA THR A 89 -5.54 6.17 -16.65
C THR A 89 -4.07 6.09 -17.06
N LEU A 90 -3.37 5.01 -16.72
CA LEU A 90 -1.97 4.83 -17.11
C LEU A 90 -1.79 4.73 -18.64
N SER A 91 -2.73 4.06 -19.32
CA SER A 91 -2.75 4.00 -20.78
C SER A 91 -2.96 5.39 -21.41
N ASN A 92 -3.85 6.22 -20.89
CA ASN A 92 -4.06 7.58 -21.40
C ASN A 92 -2.79 8.42 -21.22
N VAL A 93 -2.16 8.38 -20.04
CA VAL A 93 -0.89 9.09 -19.79
C VAL A 93 0.20 8.62 -20.77
N TRP A 94 0.27 7.31 -21.04
CA TRP A 94 1.19 6.76 -22.04
C TRP A 94 0.94 7.34 -23.43
N HIS A 95 -0.32 7.30 -23.90
CA HIS A 95 -0.68 7.74 -25.23
C HIS A 95 -0.49 9.25 -25.41
N MET A 96 -0.84 10.06 -24.41
CA MET A 96 -0.62 11.52 -24.42
C MET A 96 0.85 11.89 -24.66
N ILE A 97 1.79 11.09 -24.12
CA ILE A 97 3.22 11.37 -24.26
C ILE A 97 3.80 10.77 -25.55
N CYS A 98 3.49 9.49 -25.82
CA CYS A 98 4.06 8.75 -26.95
C CYS A 98 3.47 9.17 -28.30
N LYS A 99 2.14 9.19 -28.42
CA LYS A 99 1.49 9.43 -29.72
C LYS A 99 1.73 10.85 -30.19
N ASN A 100 1.79 11.80 -29.27
CA ASN A 100 2.03 13.21 -29.57
C ASN A 100 3.53 13.56 -29.66
N GLN A 101 4.44 12.58 -29.45
CA GLN A 101 5.89 12.78 -29.43
C GLN A 101 6.32 14.00 -28.59
N TYR A 102 5.67 14.18 -27.44
CA TYR A 102 5.78 15.44 -26.70
C TYR A 102 7.09 15.50 -25.89
N ARG A 103 7.27 14.56 -24.95
CA ARG A 103 8.45 14.34 -24.09
C ARG A 103 8.60 12.84 -23.78
N PRO A 104 8.95 12.01 -24.80
CA PRO A 104 8.97 10.54 -24.66
C PRO A 104 9.95 10.06 -23.58
N ASP A 105 10.97 10.84 -23.29
CA ASP A 105 11.96 10.60 -22.25
C ASP A 105 11.35 10.59 -20.83
N LEU A 106 10.25 11.31 -20.60
CA LEU A 106 9.58 11.39 -19.29
C LEU A 106 8.44 10.39 -19.10
N ARG A 107 8.09 9.64 -20.13
CA ARG A 107 6.99 8.66 -20.13
C ARG A 107 6.95 7.80 -18.88
N MET A 108 8.08 7.17 -18.59
CA MET A 108 8.20 6.21 -17.50
C MET A 108 8.14 6.86 -16.12
N ALA A 109 8.60 8.11 -16.00
CA ALA A 109 8.48 8.88 -14.77
C ALA A 109 7.02 9.31 -14.54
N ALA A 110 6.33 9.74 -15.60
CA ALA A 110 4.94 10.16 -15.53
C ALA A 110 4.01 9.01 -15.13
N ILE A 111 4.18 7.83 -15.75
CA ILE A 111 3.41 6.62 -15.42
C ILE A 111 3.63 6.20 -13.97
N ARG A 112 4.88 6.15 -13.51
CA ARG A 112 5.22 5.78 -12.12
C ARG A 112 4.62 6.75 -11.10
N ARG A 113 4.66 8.06 -11.40
CA ARG A 113 4.03 9.08 -10.55
C ARG A 113 2.51 8.94 -10.52
N ALA A 114 1.88 8.74 -11.69
CA ALA A 114 0.45 8.49 -11.77
C ALA A 114 0.03 7.24 -11.00
N SER A 115 0.78 6.14 -11.11
CA SER A 115 0.50 4.93 -10.34
C SER A 115 0.67 5.15 -8.84
N ALA A 116 1.69 5.91 -8.41
CA ALA A 116 1.89 6.23 -7.01
C ALA A 116 0.71 7.03 -6.43
N ILE A 117 0.20 8.03 -7.17
CA ILE A 117 -0.98 8.82 -6.80
C ILE A 117 -2.23 7.94 -6.72
N LEU A 118 -2.46 7.10 -7.73
CA LEU A 118 -3.60 6.17 -7.72
C LEU A 118 -3.51 5.16 -6.56
N CYS A 119 -2.30 4.75 -6.18
CA CYS A 119 -2.09 3.91 -5.00
C CYS A 119 -2.35 4.67 -3.70
N SER A 120 -1.93 5.94 -3.59
CA SER A 120 -2.16 6.74 -2.38
C SER A 120 -3.63 7.14 -2.19
N GLN A 121 -4.41 7.18 -3.27
CA GLN A 121 -5.86 7.45 -3.23
C GLN A 121 -6.70 6.25 -2.80
N LYS A 122 -6.14 5.02 -2.86
CA LYS A 122 -6.85 3.84 -2.37
C LYS A 122 -6.91 3.91 -0.84
N LEU A 123 -8.04 3.49 -0.29
CA LEU A 123 -8.21 3.38 1.15
C LEU A 123 -7.06 2.56 1.75
N VAL A 124 -6.40 3.14 2.75
CA VAL A 124 -5.39 2.43 3.52
C VAL A 124 -6.12 1.37 4.34
N MET A 125 -6.09 0.13 3.85
CA MET A 125 -6.48 -1.02 4.67
C MET A 125 -5.51 -1.09 5.85
N VAL A 126 -5.96 -0.64 7.03
CA VAL A 126 -5.26 -0.89 8.28
C VAL A 126 -5.22 -2.40 8.45
N LYS A 127 -4.08 -3.01 8.13
CA LYS A 127 -3.83 -4.42 8.43
C LYS A 127 -3.87 -4.55 9.95
N ARG A 128 -5.06 -4.86 10.50
CA ARG A 128 -5.17 -5.35 11.86
C ARG A 128 -4.26 -6.58 11.94
N LYS A 129 -3.29 -6.58 12.86
CA LYS A 129 -2.51 -7.78 13.15
C LYS A 129 -3.54 -8.88 13.43
N ARG A 130 -3.60 -9.91 12.58
CA ARG A 130 -4.41 -11.09 12.89
C ARG A 130 -3.84 -11.63 14.20
N ALA A 131 -4.68 -11.77 15.22
CA ALA A 131 -4.28 -12.40 16.46
C ALA A 131 -3.71 -13.79 16.13
N ALA A 132 -2.60 -14.14 16.76
CA ALA A 132 -2.03 -15.48 16.61
C ALA A 132 -3.12 -16.51 16.97
N PRO A 133 -3.25 -17.62 16.22
CA PRO A 133 -4.13 -18.69 16.64
C PRO A 133 -3.71 -19.14 18.06
N PRO A 134 -4.67 -19.45 18.95
CA PRO A 134 -4.34 -19.92 20.29
C PRO A 134 -3.40 -21.13 20.19
N ARG A 135 -2.31 -21.12 20.98
CA ARG A 135 -1.42 -22.29 21.07
C ARG A 135 -2.26 -23.48 21.53
N ALA A 136 -2.06 -24.63 20.88
CA ALA A 136 -2.63 -25.88 21.34
C ALA A 136 -2.22 -26.11 22.80
N PRO A 137 -3.10 -26.67 23.65
CA PRO A 137 -2.73 -27.01 25.02
C PRO A 137 -1.56 -28.00 25.00
N GLU A 138 -0.53 -27.68 25.79
CA GLU A 138 0.61 -28.57 26.06
C GLU A 138 0.11 -29.98 26.42
N PRO A 139 0.69 -31.06 25.87
CA PRO A 139 0.33 -32.40 26.26
C PRO A 139 0.64 -32.57 27.75
N LEU A 140 -0.39 -32.93 28.54
CA LEU A 140 -0.23 -33.19 29.97
C LEU A 140 0.88 -34.23 30.20
N PRO A 141 1.75 -34.05 31.21
CA PRO A 141 2.76 -35.05 31.53
C PRO A 141 2.07 -36.37 31.85
N HIS A 142 2.55 -37.44 31.22
CA HIS A 142 2.07 -38.81 31.42
C HIS A 142 2.21 -39.22 32.90
N LEU A 143 1.17 -38.97 33.68
CA LEU A 143 0.98 -39.55 35.00
C LEU A 143 0.48 -40.98 34.80
N GLN A 144 1.34 -41.93 35.15
CA GLN A 144 1.10 -43.37 35.17
C GLN A 144 -0.19 -43.70 35.96
N SER A 145 -1.34 -43.78 35.29
CA SER A 145 -2.64 -43.96 35.96
C SER A 145 -3.00 -45.43 36.18
N ASN A 146 -2.07 -46.23 36.68
CA ASN A 146 -2.34 -47.64 37.03
C ASN A 146 -3.28 -47.79 38.25
N LYS A 147 -3.53 -46.72 39.01
CA LYS A 147 -4.38 -46.74 40.21
C LYS A 147 -5.88 -46.71 39.87
N ALA A 148 -6.30 -45.92 38.88
CA ALA A 148 -7.71 -45.77 38.50
C ALA A 148 -8.28 -47.04 37.83
N VAL A 149 -7.49 -47.69 36.97
CA VAL A 149 -7.88 -48.96 36.30
C VAL A 149 -8.03 -50.10 37.32
N SER A 150 -7.21 -50.12 38.37
CA SER A 150 -7.27 -51.14 39.42
C SER A 150 -8.55 -51.02 40.28
N LEU A 151 -8.98 -49.81 40.59
CA LEU A 151 -10.19 -49.53 41.37
C LEU A 151 -11.47 -49.89 40.59
N LEU A 152 -11.48 -49.64 39.28
CA LEU A 152 -12.57 -50.02 38.38
C LEU A 152 -12.69 -51.54 38.21
N LYS A 153 -11.57 -52.28 38.15
CA LYS A 153 -11.57 -53.75 38.10
C LYS A 153 -12.06 -54.37 39.42
N LYS A 154 -11.69 -53.82 40.58
CA LYS A 154 -12.20 -54.27 41.90
C LYS A 154 -13.72 -54.05 42.03
N LYS A 155 -14.26 -52.90 41.61
CA LYS A 155 -15.71 -52.62 41.63
C LYS A 155 -16.51 -53.60 40.75
N LYS A 156 -16.02 -53.95 39.56
CA LYS A 156 -16.69 -54.93 38.68
C LYS A 156 -16.68 -56.35 39.24
N LYS A 157 -15.64 -56.75 39.97
CA LYS A 157 -15.55 -58.09 40.60
C LYS A 157 -16.55 -58.25 41.75
N ASN A 158 -16.66 -57.26 42.63
CA ASN A 158 -17.64 -57.28 43.73
C ASN A 158 -19.09 -57.30 43.25
N LYS A 159 -19.43 -56.58 42.17
CA LYS A 159 -20.78 -56.58 41.57
C LYS A 159 -21.17 -57.91 40.90
N LYS A 160 -20.18 -58.74 40.54
CA LYS A 160 -20.39 -60.08 39.96
C LYS A 160 -20.59 -61.15 41.03
N GLN A 161 -20.01 -60.96 42.22
CA GLN A 161 -20.21 -61.84 43.38
C GLN A 161 -21.61 -61.66 43.99
N THR A 162 -22.10 -60.42 44.13
CA THR A 162 -23.42 -60.12 44.72
C THR A 162 -24.60 -60.56 43.85
N LYS A 163 -24.38 -60.80 42.55
CA LYS A 163 -25.41 -61.36 41.65
C LYS A 163 -25.49 -62.89 41.63
N LYS A 164 -24.55 -63.61 42.26
CA LYS A 164 -24.51 -65.08 42.24
C LYS A 164 -25.20 -65.75 43.44
N ASN A 165 -25.50 -65.02 44.53
CA ASN A 165 -26.26 -65.54 45.67
C ASN A 165 -27.40 -64.57 46.05
N PRO A 166 -28.64 -64.81 45.60
CA PRO A 166 -29.79 -64.03 46.02
C PRO A 166 -30.56 -64.79 47.11
N GLN A 167 -30.06 -64.84 48.34
CA GLN A 167 -30.86 -65.31 49.47
C GLN A 167 -30.65 -64.45 50.71
N MET A 168 -31.79 -64.08 51.32
CA MET A 168 -31.99 -63.38 52.59
C MET A 168 -31.66 -61.89 52.50
N ILE A 169 -32.65 -60.99 52.55
CA ILE A 169 -33.36 -60.50 53.74
C ILE A 169 -34.66 -59.86 53.16
N LYS A 170 -35.85 -60.46 53.19
CA LYS A 170 -36.84 -60.63 54.28
C LYS A 170 -36.97 -59.43 55.23
N THR A 171 -38.21 -58.90 55.28
CA THR A 171 -38.86 -58.11 56.35
C THR A 171 -38.25 -56.73 56.61
N SER A 172 -38.98 -55.65 56.88
CA SER A 172 -40.33 -55.39 57.41
C SER A 172 -40.51 -53.87 57.31
N ASN A 173 -41.63 -53.39 56.78
CA ASN A 173 -42.69 -52.65 57.49
C ASN A 173 -42.35 -51.19 57.87
N ASP A 174 -43.37 -50.37 57.58
CA ASP A 174 -43.76 -49.06 58.11
C ASP A 174 -42.98 -47.81 57.66
#